data_AF-A0A0R6Y076-F1
#
_entry.id   AF-A0A0R6Y076-F1
#
_cell.length_a   1.000
_cell.length_b   1.000
_cell.length_c   1.000
_cell.angle_alpha   90.00
_cell.angle_beta   90.00
_cell.angle_gamma   90.00
#
_symmetry.space_group_name_H-M   'P 1'
#
loop_
_entity.id
_entity.type
_entity.pdbx_description
1 polymer ?
#
loop_
_entity_poly.entity_id
_entity_poly.type
_entity_poly.pdbx_seq_one_letter_code
_entity_poly.pdbx_strand_id
1 'polypeptide(L)'
;MAYLLTQLKEKGLKGAGCLIGAPADMRVVTSNKGFCEWHVEMQGKVIHSAMALMSTSCNAIEYAAQIIAEMCETALDITKSTAQERNYSCSLACISTDAVVGGSAVNTVPAECDVVCSVRRPLGHL
;
A
#
# COMPACT_ATOMS: atom_id res chain seq x y z
N MET A 1 4.16 -2.31 -19.45
CA MET A 1 2.93 -2.05 -20.23
C MET A 1 2.87 -0.70 -20.94
N ALA A 2 3.60 0.34 -20.49
CA ALA A 2 3.53 1.66 -21.12
C ALA A 2 4.09 1.72 -22.56
N TYR A 3 5.09 0.88 -22.89
CA TYR A 3 5.80 0.96 -24.18
C TYR A 3 4.89 0.81 -25.42
N LEU A 4 4.01 -0.18 -25.44
CA LEU A 4 3.12 -0.42 -26.58
C LEU A 4 2.11 0.72 -26.76
N LEU A 5 1.54 1.22 -25.65
CA LEU A 5 0.60 2.34 -25.70
C LEU A 5 1.28 3.61 -26.21
N THR A 6 2.52 3.87 -25.80
CA THR A 6 3.33 4.97 -26.32
C THR A 6 3.57 4.83 -27.83
N GLN A 7 3.99 3.65 -28.28
CA GLN A 7 4.23 3.37 -29.71
C GLN A 7 2.99 3.52 -30.58
N LEU A 8 1.83 3.03 -30.12
CA LEU A 8 0.56 3.16 -30.84
C LEU A 8 0.13 4.63 -30.95
N LYS A 9 0.35 5.40 -29.87
CA LYS A 9 0.08 6.84 -29.83
C LYS A 9 1.00 7.61 -30.79
N GLU A 10 2.30 7.31 -30.80
CA GLU A 10 3.29 7.92 -31.71
C GLU A 10 2.97 7.65 -33.17
N LYS A 11 2.44 6.47 -33.49
CA LYS A 11 2.00 6.09 -34.85
C LYS A 11 0.62 6.63 -35.23
N GLY A 12 -0.05 7.37 -34.35
CA GLY A 12 -1.36 7.98 -34.62
C GLY A 12 -2.52 6.98 -34.71
N LEU A 13 -2.34 5.75 -34.24
CA LEU A 13 -3.36 4.70 -34.28
C LEU A 13 -4.41 4.96 -33.18
N LYS A 14 -5.69 5.01 -33.57
CA LYS A 14 -6.83 5.17 -32.66
C LYS A 14 -7.69 3.91 -32.67
N GLY A 15 -7.82 3.26 -31.51
CA GLY A 15 -8.76 2.16 -31.32
C GLY A 15 -10.15 2.68 -30.94
N ALA A 16 -11.21 2.05 -31.46
CA ALA A 16 -12.59 2.32 -31.04
C ALA A 16 -12.91 1.73 -29.66
N GLY A 17 -12.15 0.72 -29.21
CA GLY A 17 -12.28 0.08 -27.91
C GLY A 17 -11.16 -0.94 -27.67
N CYS A 18 -11.04 -1.41 -26.43
CA CYS A 18 -10.09 -2.45 -26.03
C CYS A 18 -10.83 -3.48 -25.17
N LEU A 19 -10.74 -4.77 -25.54
CA LEU A 19 -11.25 -5.88 -24.75
C LEU A 19 -10.05 -6.60 -24.12
N ILE A 20 -10.05 -6.72 -22.80
CA ILE A 20 -8.98 -7.38 -22.05
C ILE A 20 -9.54 -8.69 -21.49
N GLY A 21 -8.99 -9.82 -21.93
CA GLY A 21 -9.39 -11.16 -21.50
C GLY A 21 -8.88 -11.56 -20.12
N ALA A 22 -9.10 -10.71 -19.11
CA ALA A 22 -8.78 -11.02 -17.71
C ALA A 22 -9.80 -12.04 -17.14
N PRO A 23 -9.40 -12.87 -16.15
CA PRO A 23 -10.33 -13.76 -15.47
C PRO A 23 -11.42 -12.95 -14.76
N ALA A 24 -12.66 -13.05 -15.24
CA ALA A 24 -13.81 -12.28 -14.75
C ALA A 24 -15.09 -13.12 -14.65
N ASP A 25 -14.98 -14.46 -14.59
CA ASP A 25 -16.12 -15.39 -14.48
C ASP A 25 -17.24 -15.14 -15.51
N MET A 26 -16.85 -14.88 -16.77
CA MET A 26 -17.76 -14.55 -17.87
C MET A 26 -18.60 -13.28 -17.65
N ARG A 27 -18.20 -12.40 -16.71
CA ARG A 27 -18.84 -11.11 -16.45
C ARG A 27 -18.04 -9.98 -17.10
N VAL A 28 -18.76 -8.96 -17.56
CA VAL A 28 -18.14 -7.74 -18.08
C VAL A 28 -17.73 -6.85 -16.91
N VAL A 29 -16.44 -6.56 -16.82
CA VAL A 29 -15.87 -5.59 -15.87
C VAL A 29 -15.48 -4.34 -16.64
N THR A 30 -16.03 -3.19 -16.26
CA THR A 30 -15.81 -1.91 -16.96
C THR A 30 -14.68 -1.08 -16.35
N SER A 31 -14.27 -1.37 -15.12
CA SER A 31 -13.22 -0.63 -14.40
C SER A 31 -12.57 -1.45 -13.29
N ASN A 32 -11.36 -1.02 -12.88
CA ASN A 32 -10.65 -1.53 -11.71
C ASN A 32 -10.33 -0.35 -10.78
N LYS A 33 -10.23 -0.62 -9.48
CA LYS A 33 -9.70 0.36 -8.53
C LYS A 33 -8.26 0.71 -8.90
N GLY A 34 -7.89 1.98 -8.69
CA GLY A 34 -6.50 2.38 -8.70
C GLY A 34 -5.71 1.62 -7.64
N PHE A 35 -4.42 1.44 -7.88
CA PHE A 35 -3.50 0.75 -6.98
C PHE A 35 -2.25 1.61 -6.80
N CYS A 36 -1.86 1.80 -5.56
CA CYS A 36 -0.58 2.41 -5.20
C CYS A 36 0.04 1.55 -4.09
N GLU A 37 1.35 1.44 -4.12
CA GLU A 37 2.16 0.67 -3.18
C GLU A 37 3.30 1.57 -2.70
N TRP A 38 3.60 1.49 -1.41
CA TRP A 38 4.72 2.18 -0.79
C TRP A 38 5.59 1.17 -0.05
N HIS A 39 6.89 1.33 -0.21
CA HIS A 39 7.90 0.68 0.59
C HIS A 39 8.46 1.70 1.58
N VAL A 40 8.38 1.39 2.87
CA VAL A 40 8.81 2.27 3.96
C VAL A 40 9.93 1.57 4.72
N GLU A 41 11.13 2.11 4.58
CA GLU A 41 12.34 1.61 5.23
C GLU A 41 12.62 2.45 6.48
N MET A 42 12.72 1.81 7.64
CA MET A 42 12.95 2.47 8.93
C MET A 42 14.29 2.10 9.52
N GLN A 43 14.99 3.13 10.00
CA GLN A 43 16.34 3.04 10.53
C GLN A 43 16.36 3.51 11.99
N GLY A 44 16.80 2.62 12.87
CA GLY A 44 16.89 2.78 14.32
C GLY A 44 18.33 2.74 14.81
N LYS A 45 18.52 2.39 16.08
CA LYS A 45 19.83 2.31 16.73
C LYS A 45 19.98 1.01 17.48
N VAL A 46 20.96 0.22 17.05
CA VAL A 46 21.31 -1.06 17.65
C VAL A 46 21.86 -0.86 19.06
N ILE A 47 21.27 -1.54 20.04
CA ILE A 47 21.81 -1.68 21.39
C ILE A 47 21.42 -3.04 21.97
N HIS A 48 22.13 -3.50 23.01
CA HIS A 48 21.72 -4.68 23.75
C HIS A 48 20.32 -4.45 24.36
N SER A 49 19.42 -5.43 24.24
CA SER A 49 18.02 -5.26 24.65
C SER A 49 17.84 -4.91 26.14
N ALA A 50 18.77 -5.33 26.99
CA ALA A 50 18.80 -4.93 28.41
C ALA A 50 19.02 -3.42 28.65
N MET A 51 19.41 -2.67 27.62
CA MET A 51 19.65 -1.22 27.66
C MET A 51 18.66 -0.45 26.77
N ALA A 52 17.54 -1.08 26.38
CA ALA A 52 16.59 -0.52 25.42
C ALA A 52 15.96 0.82 25.85
N LEU A 53 15.95 1.16 27.14
CA LEU A 53 15.44 2.43 27.67
C LEU A 53 16.48 3.57 27.71
N MET A 54 17.70 3.34 27.24
CA MET A 54 18.69 4.40 27.14
C MET A 54 18.34 5.35 25.98
N SER A 55 18.72 6.63 26.13
CA SER A 55 18.54 7.65 25.08
C SER A 55 19.31 7.36 23.78
N THR A 56 20.22 6.40 23.81
CA THR A 56 20.97 5.90 22.64
C THR A 56 20.24 4.79 21.87
N SER A 57 19.13 4.27 22.41
CA SER A 57 18.29 3.23 21.81
C SER A 57 17.25 3.83 20.86
N CYS A 58 16.96 3.14 19.76
CA CYS A 58 15.84 3.45 18.88
C CYS A 58 15.37 2.17 18.19
N ASN A 59 14.19 1.67 18.56
CA ASN A 59 13.65 0.42 18.05
C ASN A 59 12.84 0.65 16.77
N ALA A 60 13.39 0.26 15.62
CA ALA A 60 12.74 0.46 14.33
C ALA A 60 11.36 -0.25 14.22
N ILE A 61 11.19 -1.41 14.87
CA ILE A 61 9.92 -2.14 14.83
C ILE A 61 8.83 -1.42 15.63
N GLU A 62 9.17 -0.81 16.77
CA GLU A 62 8.19 -0.06 17.57
C GLU A 62 7.70 1.20 16.86
N TYR A 63 8.59 1.89 16.15
CA TYR A 63 8.19 3.01 15.30
C TYR A 63 7.35 2.56 14.10
N ALA A 64 7.70 1.43 13.49
CA ALA A 64 6.88 0.82 12.43
C ALA A 64 5.47 0.50 12.93
N ALA A 65 5.35 -0.07 14.13
CA ALA A 65 4.06 -0.39 14.74
C ALA A 65 3.19 0.88 14.95
N GLN A 66 3.80 1.99 15.37
CA GLN A 66 3.08 3.27 15.50
C GLN A 66 2.56 3.77 14.15
N ILE A 67 3.38 3.73 13.10
CA ILE A 67 2.95 4.13 11.75
C ILE A 67 1.82 3.23 11.25
N ILE A 68 1.93 1.91 11.43
CA ILE A 68 0.89 0.95 11.03
C ILE A 68 -0.41 1.23 11.79
N ALA A 69 -0.35 1.55 13.07
CA ALA A 69 -1.54 1.90 13.86
C ALA A 69 -2.24 3.14 13.30
N GLU A 70 -1.49 4.21 13.00
CA GLU A 70 -2.04 5.43 12.38
C GLU A 70 -2.64 5.17 10.99
N MET A 71 -2.01 4.28 10.21
CA MET A 71 -2.55 3.85 8.92
C MET A 71 -3.88 3.10 9.07
N CYS A 72 -4.00 2.25 10.10
CA CYS A 72 -5.24 1.55 10.43
C CYS A 72 -6.34 2.53 10.84
N GLU A 73 -6.04 3.52 11.69
CA GLU A 73 -7.01 4.57 12.06
C GLU A 73 -7.46 5.39 10.84
N THR A 74 -6.51 5.77 9.98
CA THR A 74 -6.83 6.45 8.71
C THR A 74 -7.75 5.60 7.82
N ALA A 75 -7.52 4.30 7.75
CA ALA A 75 -8.37 3.37 7.01
C ALA A 75 -9.80 3.31 7.58
N LEU A 76 -9.93 3.31 8.91
CA LEU A 76 -11.22 3.34 9.60
C LEU A 76 -11.95 4.66 9.37
N ASP A 77 -11.25 5.79 9.35
CA ASP A 77 -11.86 7.10 9.11
C ASP A 77 -12.36 7.26 7.67
N ILE A 78 -11.68 6.66 6.69
CA ILE A 78 -12.18 6.56 5.30
C ILE A 78 -13.56 5.86 5.27
N THR A 79 -13.78 4.85 6.10
CA THR A 79 -15.08 4.16 6.15
C THR A 79 -16.22 5.07 6.62
N LYS A 80 -15.92 6.13 7.39
CA LYS A 80 -16.90 7.08 7.93
C LYS A 80 -17.21 8.24 6.98
N SER A 81 -16.28 8.62 6.11
CA SER A 81 -16.34 9.88 5.34
C SER A 81 -16.71 9.72 3.86
N THR A 82 -16.69 8.50 3.32
CA THR A 82 -16.65 8.30 1.87
C THR A 82 -18.01 7.99 1.25
N ALA A 83 -18.36 8.70 0.17
CA ALA A 83 -19.51 8.37 -0.68
C ALA A 83 -19.31 6.99 -1.33
N GLN A 84 -20.25 6.08 -1.14
CA GLN A 84 -20.14 4.71 -1.65
C GLN A 84 -20.28 4.66 -3.18
N GLU A 85 -19.21 4.29 -3.87
CA GLU A 85 -19.25 3.98 -5.31
C GLU A 85 -19.90 2.61 -5.56
N ARG A 86 -21.09 2.62 -6.18
CA ARG A 86 -21.91 1.42 -6.42
C ARG A 86 -21.33 0.45 -7.45
N ASN A 87 -20.35 0.88 -8.23
CA ASN A 87 -19.76 0.10 -9.32
C ASN A 87 -18.69 -0.90 -8.84
N TYR A 88 -18.32 -0.88 -7.57
CA TYR A 88 -17.32 -1.78 -7.00
C TYR A 88 -17.93 -2.66 -5.91
N SER A 89 -17.51 -3.93 -5.85
CA SER A 89 -17.90 -4.87 -4.79
C SER A 89 -17.50 -4.40 -3.39
N CYS A 90 -16.37 -3.70 -3.30
CA CYS A 90 -16.00 -2.89 -2.14
C CYS A 90 -16.01 -1.43 -2.58
N SER A 91 -16.93 -0.63 -2.05
CA SER A 91 -17.12 0.77 -2.47
C SER A 91 -16.13 1.75 -1.84
N LEU A 92 -15.34 1.31 -0.86
CA LEU A 92 -14.45 2.16 -0.07
C LEU A 92 -13.03 2.16 -0.66
N ALA A 93 -12.29 3.24 -0.39
CA ALA A 93 -10.84 3.18 -0.50
C ALA A 93 -10.30 2.26 0.61
N CYS A 94 -9.35 1.39 0.26
CA CYS A 94 -8.77 0.41 1.18
C CYS A 94 -7.30 0.72 1.35
N ILE A 95 -6.85 0.86 2.60
CA ILE A 95 -5.44 0.90 2.97
C ILE A 95 -5.11 -0.46 3.59
N SER A 96 -3.97 -1.04 3.23
CA SER A 96 -3.50 -2.33 3.72
C SER A 96 -2.03 -2.27 4.07
N THR A 97 -1.65 -2.90 5.18
CA THR A 97 -0.25 -3.24 5.46
C THR A 97 -0.04 -4.67 4.96
N ASP A 98 0.79 -4.82 3.94
CA ASP A 98 0.91 -6.06 3.17
C ASP A 98 2.10 -6.92 3.64
N ALA A 99 3.18 -6.28 4.10
CA ALA A 99 4.33 -6.97 4.69
C ALA A 99 5.02 -6.11 5.76
N VAL A 100 5.58 -6.77 6.77
CA VAL A 100 6.42 -6.17 7.81
C VAL A 100 7.58 -7.10 8.07
N VAL A 101 8.81 -6.63 7.90
CA VAL A 101 10.03 -7.41 8.11
C VAL A 101 11.00 -6.58 8.92
N GLY A 102 11.42 -7.07 10.09
CA GLY A 102 12.36 -6.32 10.92
C GLY A 102 12.96 -7.15 12.04
N GLY A 103 14.08 -6.67 12.57
CA GLY A 103 14.84 -7.35 13.62
C GLY A 103 15.88 -8.34 13.11
N SER A 104 16.86 -8.63 13.96
CA SER A 104 18.02 -9.47 13.62
C SER A 104 18.31 -10.55 14.67
N ALA A 105 18.24 -10.21 15.96
CA ALA A 105 18.49 -11.13 17.05
C ALA A 105 17.64 -10.79 18.29
N VAL A 106 17.33 -11.81 19.11
CA VAL A 106 16.43 -11.69 20.29
C VAL A 106 17.00 -10.85 21.45
N ASN A 107 18.31 -10.59 21.47
CA ASN A 107 19.02 -9.82 22.49
C ASN A 107 19.49 -8.45 21.98
N THR A 108 18.95 -8.00 20.86
CA THR A 108 19.36 -6.76 20.20
C THR A 108 18.15 -5.93 19.84
N VAL A 109 18.17 -4.65 20.17
CA VAL A 109 17.15 -3.70 19.72
C VAL A 109 17.21 -3.60 18.19
N PRO A 110 16.09 -3.86 17.48
CA PRO A 110 16.03 -3.78 16.02
C PRO A 110 16.39 -2.39 15.50
N ALA A 111 17.37 -2.33 14.59
CA ALA A 111 17.70 -1.08 13.89
C ALA A 111 17.07 -0.99 12.51
N GLU A 112 16.53 -2.07 11.96
CA GLU A 112 15.95 -2.06 10.62
C GLU A 112 14.56 -2.67 10.66
N CYS A 113 13.62 -2.03 9.96
CA CYS A 113 12.27 -2.53 9.74
C CYS A 113 11.74 -1.99 8.40
N ASP A 114 11.30 -2.90 7.54
CA ASP A 114 10.69 -2.62 6.25
C ASP A 114 9.20 -2.91 6.32
N VAL A 115 8.41 -1.95 5.83
CA VAL A 115 6.95 -2.07 5.73
C VAL A 115 6.52 -1.85 4.29
N VAL A 116 5.77 -2.80 3.75
CA VAL A 116 5.06 -2.65 2.48
C VAL A 116 3.60 -2.38 2.77
N CYS A 117 3.06 -1.32 2.17
CA CYS A 117 1.65 -1.01 2.27
C CYS A 117 1.06 -0.61 0.92
N SER A 118 -0.22 -0.92 0.72
CA SER A 118 -0.93 -0.59 -0.50
C SER A 118 -2.23 0.14 -0.23
N VAL A 119 -2.62 0.94 -1.22
CA VAL A 119 -3.89 1.65 -1.22
C VAL A 119 -4.63 1.38 -2.51
N ARG A 120 -5.88 0.90 -2.39
CA ARG A 120 -6.80 0.66 -3.50
C ARG A 120 -7.92 1.68 -3.49
N ARG A 121 -8.01 2.53 -4.52
CA ARG A 121 -8.96 3.66 -4.57
C ARG A 121 -9.99 3.51 -5.69
N PRO A 122 -11.30 3.67 -5.42
CA PRO A 122 -12.30 3.85 -6.46
C PRO A 122 -12.01 5.10 -7.32
N LEU A 123 -12.50 5.12 -8.56
CA LEU A 123 -12.45 6.30 -9.43
C LEU A 123 -13.28 7.45 -8.82
N GLY A 124 -12.87 8.71 -9.02
CA GLY A 124 -13.64 9.89 -8.60
C GLY A 124 -13.36 10.43 -7.18
N HIS A 125 -12.36 9.91 -6.48
CA HIS A 125 -12.00 10.35 -5.13
C HIS A 125 -10.72 11.20 -5.14
N LEU A 126 -10.86 12.53 -4.99
CA LEU A 126 -9.87 13.54 -4.56
C LEU A 126 -10.59 14.84 -4.20
#